data_AF-A0A7K4A0K7-F1
#
_entry.id   AF-A0A7K4A0K7-F1
#
_cell.length_a   1.000
_cell.length_b   1.000
_cell.length_c   1.000
_cell.angle_alpha   90.00
_cell.angle_beta   90.00
_cell.angle_gamma   90.00
#
_symmetry.space_group_name_H-M   'P 1'
#
loop_
_entity.id
_entity.type
_entity.pdbx_description
1 polymer ?
#
loop_
_entity_poly.entity_id
_entity_poly.type
_entity_poly.pdbx_seq_one_letter_code
_entity_poly.pdbx_strand_id
1 'polypeptide(L)'
;AYPTRVGEGPFSTEMTREVSDRLGIQEFGTVTHRQRRIGEWDGEMARYSAMINGCTQAAITGIDRVDPLCFGITDYDKLSEKALAFIEIAEEDIGAPVTLISTGPDVAHIIDIRDEL
;
A
#
# COMPACT_ATOMS: atom_id res chain seq x y z
N ALA A 1 -2.07 -0.10 2.52
CA ALA A 1 -1.46 0.59 1.38
C ALA A 1 -2.54 1.41 0.68
N TYR A 2 -2.45 2.73 0.79
CA TYR A 2 -3.46 3.65 0.25
C TYR A 2 -2.80 4.52 -0.82
N PRO A 3 -3.31 4.58 -2.06
CA PRO A 3 -2.80 5.52 -3.05
C PRO A 3 -2.99 6.96 -2.58
N THR A 4 -2.05 7.83 -2.97
CA THR A 4 -2.11 9.26 -2.63
C THR A 4 -1.87 10.14 -3.85
N ARG A 5 -2.49 11.32 -3.87
CA ARG A 5 -2.36 12.28 -4.97
C ARG A 5 -2.16 13.70 -4.46
N VAL A 6 -1.28 14.45 -5.12
CA VAL A 6 -1.06 15.89 -4.89
C VAL A 6 -1.66 16.69 -6.05
N GLY A 7 -2.36 17.77 -5.73
CA GLY A 7 -2.96 18.64 -6.72
C GLY A 7 -4.26 18.09 -7.31
N GLU A 8 -4.75 18.76 -8.34
CA GLU A 8 -6.04 18.49 -8.96
C GLU A 8 -6.02 17.27 -9.90
N GLY A 9 -7.20 16.90 -10.41
CA GLY A 9 -7.41 15.78 -11.33
C GLY A 9 -8.18 14.61 -10.72
N PRO A 10 -8.73 13.73 -11.56
CA PRO A 10 -9.61 12.65 -11.14
C PRO A 10 -8.89 11.67 -10.22
N PHE A 11 -9.58 11.20 -9.20
CA PHE A 11 -9.09 10.18 -8.28
C PHE A 11 -10.28 9.29 -7.91
N SER A 12 -10.40 8.18 -8.63
CA SER A 12 -11.52 7.22 -8.62
C SER A 12 -11.86 6.73 -7.21
N THR A 13 -10.84 6.38 -6.45
CA THR A 13 -10.98 5.79 -5.11
C THR A 13 -10.79 6.82 -3.98
N GLU A 14 -10.81 8.12 -4.28
CA GLU A 14 -10.59 9.17 -3.28
C GLU A 14 -11.62 9.08 -2.14
N MET A 15 -11.12 8.94 -0.91
CA MET A 15 -11.95 9.00 0.28
C MET A 15 -12.09 10.45 0.73
N THR A 16 -13.19 10.75 1.44
CA THR A 16 -13.34 12.09 2.03
C THR A 16 -12.31 12.31 3.14
N ARG A 17 -11.98 13.57 3.41
CA ARG A 17 -10.98 13.93 4.43
C ARG A 17 -11.37 13.40 5.81
N GLU A 18 -12.66 13.42 6.12
CA GLU A 18 -13.19 12.94 7.39
C GLU A 18 -12.95 11.44 7.58
N VAL A 19 -12.98 10.67 6.49
CA VAL A 19 -12.68 9.23 6.51
C VAL A 19 -11.19 9.01 6.69
N SER A 20 -10.33 9.68 5.90
CA SER A 20 -8.87 9.54 6.03
C SER A 20 -8.37 9.95 7.41
N ASP A 21 -8.92 11.03 7.97
CA ASP A 21 -8.56 11.52 9.30
C ASP A 21 -8.97 10.54 10.40
N ARG A 22 -10.15 9.91 10.27
CA ARG A 22 -10.61 8.88 11.20
C ARG A 22 -9.74 7.62 11.16
N LEU A 23 -9.23 7.28 9.98
CA LEU A 23 -8.28 6.18 9.80
C LEU A 23 -6.85 6.54 10.22
N GLY A 24 -6.58 7.81 10.56
CA GLY A 24 -5.25 8.29 10.92
C GLY A 24 -4.28 8.36 9.73
N ILE A 25 -4.79 8.36 8.50
CA ILE A 25 -3.99 8.33 7.28
C ILE A 25 -3.86 9.77 6.76
N GLN A 26 -2.81 10.44 7.20
CA GLN A 26 -2.50 11.80 6.77
C GLN A 26 -1.09 11.84 6.18
N GLU A 27 -0.98 12.27 4.94
CA GLU A 27 0.31 12.50 4.30
C GLU A 27 0.44 13.96 3.86
N PHE A 28 1.60 14.54 4.12
CA PHE A 28 1.92 15.91 3.72
C PHE A 28 3.11 15.89 2.76
N GLY A 29 3.05 16.72 1.72
CA GLY A 29 4.18 16.88 0.82
C GLY A 29 5.39 17.46 1.55
N THR A 30 6.56 16.85 1.38
CA THR A 30 7.80 17.26 2.07
C THR A 30 8.26 18.67 1.70
N VAL A 31 8.01 19.11 0.47
CA VAL A 31 8.43 20.43 -0.04
C VAL A 31 7.34 21.48 0.14
N THR A 32 6.11 21.17 -0.27
CA THR A 32 5.01 22.17 -0.30
C THR A 32 4.16 22.18 0.96
N HIS A 33 4.34 21.20 1.85
CA HIS A 33 3.49 20.94 3.03
C HIS A 33 1.98 20.81 2.72
N ARG A 34 1.60 20.68 1.44
CA ARG A 34 0.21 20.43 1.04
C ARG A 34 -0.18 19.02 1.47
N GLN A 35 -1.35 18.91 2.09
CA GLN A 35 -1.96 17.63 2.43
C GLN A 35 -2.30 16.87 1.14
N ARG A 36 -1.90 15.61 1.08
CA ARG A 36 -2.22 14.71 -0.03
C ARG A 36 -3.67 14.26 0.07
N ARG A 37 -4.31 14.07 -1.08
CA ARG A 37 -5.58 13.33 -1.17
C ARG A 37 -5.27 11.85 -1.02
N ILE A 38 -6.10 11.14 -0.28
CA ILE A 38 -5.94 9.71 0.02
C ILE A 38 -7.09 8.97 -0.66
N GLY A 39 -6.81 7.80 -1.23
CA GLY A 39 -7.83 6.92 -1.78
C GLY A 39 -7.72 5.51 -1.24
N GLU A 40 -8.77 4.72 -1.43
CA GLU A 40 -8.75 3.28 -1.22
C GLU A 40 -7.92 2.58 -2.30
N TRP A 41 -7.63 1.29 -2.10
CA TRP A 41 -6.91 0.48 -3.09
C TRP A 41 -7.62 0.51 -4.44
N ASP A 42 -6.86 0.76 -5.52
CA ASP A 42 -7.35 0.81 -6.89
C ASP A 42 -6.71 -0.33 -7.70
N GLY A 43 -7.38 -1.48 -7.70
CA GLY A 43 -6.92 -2.69 -8.36
C GLY A 43 -6.81 -2.55 -9.88
N GLU A 44 -7.74 -1.83 -10.52
CA GLU A 44 -7.71 -1.59 -11.97
C GLU A 44 -6.48 -0.75 -12.36
N MET A 45 -6.20 0.32 -11.60
CA MET A 45 -5.01 1.14 -11.80
C MET A 45 -3.73 0.35 -11.52
N ALA A 46 -3.71 -0.46 -10.47
CA ALA A 46 -2.57 -1.32 -10.12
C ALA A 46 -2.26 -2.31 -11.26
N ARG A 47 -3.27 -3.02 -11.76
CA ARG A 47 -3.19 -3.94 -12.89
C ARG A 47 -2.66 -3.26 -14.15
N TYR A 48 -3.23 -2.11 -14.50
CA TYR A 48 -2.81 -1.37 -15.68
C TYR A 48 -1.36 -0.91 -15.58
N SER A 49 -0.96 -0.37 -14.42
CA SER A 49 0.42 0.03 -14.16
C SER A 49 1.39 -1.16 -14.26
N ALA A 50 1.03 -2.30 -13.66
CA ALA A 50 1.84 -3.51 -13.69
C ALA A 50 2.04 -4.03 -15.12
N MET A 51 0.96 -4.06 -15.92
CA MET A 51 0.99 -4.47 -17.32
C MET A 51 1.93 -3.57 -18.14
N ILE A 52 1.82 -2.25 -18.00
CA ILE A 52 2.64 -1.29 -18.77
C ILE A 52 4.13 -1.40 -18.42
N ASN A 53 4.45 -1.64 -17.14
CA ASN A 53 5.83 -1.73 -16.68
C ASN A 53 6.44 -3.13 -16.84
N GLY A 54 5.66 -4.14 -17.25
CA GLY A 54 6.13 -5.53 -17.30
C GLY A 54 6.52 -6.05 -15.91
N CYS A 55 5.68 -5.77 -14.90
CA CYS A 55 5.92 -6.14 -13.51
C CYS A 55 6.17 -7.64 -13.35
N THR A 56 7.31 -8.00 -12.75
CA THR A 56 7.67 -9.39 -12.43
C THR A 56 7.47 -9.72 -10.96
N GLN A 57 7.62 -8.71 -10.10
CA GLN A 57 7.40 -8.76 -8.66
C GLN A 57 6.94 -7.38 -8.18
N ALA A 58 6.04 -7.35 -7.21
CA ALA A 58 5.51 -6.13 -6.63
C ALA A 58 6.02 -5.90 -5.20
N ALA A 59 6.04 -4.63 -4.81
CA ALA A 59 6.29 -4.23 -3.44
C ALA A 59 5.08 -3.47 -2.90
N ILE A 60 4.59 -3.87 -1.73
CA ILE A 60 3.49 -3.21 -1.02
C ILE A 60 4.06 -2.45 0.18
N THR A 61 3.67 -1.17 0.31
CA THR A 61 4.12 -0.31 1.42
C THR A 61 2.95 0.19 2.25
N GLY A 62 3.19 0.40 3.54
CA GLY A 62 2.16 0.87 4.45
C GLY A 62 1.08 -0.19 4.72
N ILE A 63 1.48 -1.45 4.89
CA ILE A 63 0.55 -2.52 5.29
C ILE A 63 0.07 -2.32 6.74
N ASP A 64 0.90 -1.70 7.59
CA ASP A 64 0.58 -1.23 8.93
C ASP A 64 -0.58 -0.21 8.95
N ARG A 65 -0.86 0.45 7.83
CA ARG A 65 -2.02 1.34 7.68
C ARG A 65 -3.30 0.58 7.34
N VAL A 66 -3.19 -0.58 6.69
CA VAL A 66 -4.33 -1.50 6.48
C VAL A 66 -4.69 -2.15 7.80
N ASP A 67 -3.69 -2.58 8.56
CA ASP A 67 -3.86 -3.11 9.90
C ASP A 67 -2.72 -2.64 10.84
N PRO A 68 -3.00 -1.78 11.84
CA PRO A 68 -2.02 -1.32 12.82
C PRO A 68 -1.30 -2.44 13.58
N LEU A 69 -1.90 -3.63 13.68
CA LEU A 69 -1.27 -4.79 14.32
C LEU A 69 -0.01 -5.27 13.58
N CYS A 70 0.13 -4.93 12.30
CA CYS A 70 1.27 -5.33 11.49
C CYS A 70 2.48 -4.40 11.65
N PHE A 71 2.41 -3.34 12.46
CA PHE A 71 3.49 -2.37 12.60
C PHE A 71 4.80 -3.02 13.07
N GLY A 72 5.87 -2.87 12.29
CA GLY A 72 7.21 -3.37 12.60
C GLY A 72 7.40 -4.87 12.50
N ILE A 73 6.42 -5.61 11.98
CA ILE A 73 6.55 -7.06 11.73
C ILE A 73 7.58 -7.29 10.62
N THR A 74 8.48 -8.25 10.82
CA THR A 74 9.52 -8.65 9.85
C THR A 74 9.36 -10.08 9.34
N ASP A 75 8.44 -10.85 9.94
CA ASP A 75 8.20 -12.26 9.57
C ASP A 75 6.80 -12.37 8.93
N TYR A 76 6.70 -12.99 7.74
CA TYR A 76 5.46 -13.09 6.98
C TYR A 76 4.34 -13.78 7.77
N ASP A 77 4.67 -14.87 8.47
CA ASP A 77 3.70 -15.67 9.26
C ASP A 77 3.05 -14.91 10.42
N LYS A 78 3.60 -13.75 10.80
CA LYS A 78 3.06 -12.91 11.88
C LYS A 78 2.09 -11.85 11.38
N LEU A 79 1.91 -11.70 10.07
CA LEU A 79 0.92 -10.79 9.51
C LEU A 79 -0.49 -11.20 9.93
N SER A 80 -1.35 -10.20 10.13
CA SER A 80 -2.75 -10.46 10.47
C SER A 80 -3.52 -11.02 9.27
N GLU A 81 -4.62 -11.73 9.53
CA GLU A 81 -5.51 -12.24 8.47
C GLU A 81 -5.98 -11.12 7.52
N LYS A 82 -6.20 -9.91 8.06
CA LYS A 82 -6.59 -8.73 7.28
C LYS A 82 -5.48 -8.28 6.32
N ALA A 83 -4.23 -8.29 6.77
CA ALA A 83 -3.08 -7.94 5.94
C ALA A 83 -2.82 -8.99 4.87
N LEU A 84 -2.91 -10.29 5.23
CA LEU A 84 -2.76 -11.40 4.29
C LEU A 84 -3.84 -11.35 3.19
N ALA A 85 -5.12 -11.16 3.57
CA ALA A 85 -6.21 -11.01 2.60
C ALA A 85 -6.00 -9.80 1.67
N PHE A 86 -5.45 -8.69 2.18
CA PHE A 86 -5.12 -7.54 1.36
C PHE A 86 -4.00 -7.85 0.35
N ILE A 87 -2.96 -8.59 0.78
CA ILE A 87 -1.85 -9.00 -0.10
C ILE A 87 -2.38 -9.92 -1.21
N GLU A 88 -3.22 -10.89 -0.87
CA GLU A 88 -3.85 -11.81 -1.85
C GLU A 88 -4.64 -11.05 -2.92
N ILE A 89 -5.48 -10.10 -2.51
CA ILE A 89 -6.22 -9.23 -3.44
C ILE A 89 -5.26 -8.42 -4.32
N ALA A 90 -4.20 -7.86 -3.72
CA ALA A 90 -3.22 -7.06 -4.47
C ALA A 90 -2.46 -7.92 -5.50
N GLU A 91 -2.08 -9.14 -5.16
CA GLU A 91 -1.43 -10.08 -6.08
C GLU A 91 -2.35 -10.46 -7.24
N GLU A 92 -3.62 -10.73 -6.97
CA GLU A 92 -4.63 -11.02 -8.00
C GLU A 92 -4.79 -9.84 -8.98
N ASP A 93 -4.94 -8.62 -8.45
CA ASP A 93 -5.09 -7.41 -9.25
C ASP A 93 -3.84 -7.12 -10.09
N ILE A 94 -2.66 -7.18 -9.48
CA ILE A 94 -1.38 -6.88 -10.14
C ILE A 94 -1.02 -7.96 -11.17
N GLY A 95 -1.38 -9.22 -10.91
CA GLY A 95 -0.99 -10.37 -11.73
C GLY A 95 0.49 -10.76 -11.58
N ALA A 96 1.14 -10.34 -10.50
CA ALA A 96 2.53 -10.67 -10.15
C ALA A 96 2.65 -10.81 -8.62
N PRO A 97 3.58 -11.65 -8.12
CA PRO A 97 3.72 -11.88 -6.69
C PRO A 97 4.23 -10.64 -5.95
N VAL A 98 3.75 -10.43 -4.73
CA VAL A 98 4.20 -9.38 -3.81
C VAL A 98 5.32 -9.95 -2.96
N THR A 99 6.55 -9.50 -3.21
CA THR A 99 7.75 -10.09 -2.57
C THR A 99 8.40 -9.22 -1.51
N LEU A 100 8.04 -7.94 -1.49
CA LEU A 100 8.54 -6.96 -0.53
C LEU A 100 7.36 -6.26 0.13
N ILE A 101 7.28 -6.35 1.46
CA ILE A 101 6.18 -5.78 2.23
C ILE A 101 6.76 -4.88 3.33
N SER A 102 6.50 -3.58 3.22
CA SER A 102 6.89 -2.63 4.27
C SER A 102 5.79 -2.49 5.32
N THR A 103 6.19 -2.71 6.58
CA THR A 103 5.36 -2.72 7.79
C THR A 103 5.57 -1.48 8.65
N GLY A 104 6.26 -0.46 8.14
CA GLY A 104 6.47 0.80 8.82
C GLY A 104 7.55 1.66 8.15
N PRO A 105 7.87 2.82 8.76
CA PRO A 105 8.78 3.80 8.17
C PRO A 105 10.27 3.48 8.38
N ASP A 106 10.60 2.58 9.31
CA ASP A 106 11.99 2.18 9.55
C ASP A 106 12.48 1.24 8.42
N VAL A 107 13.77 1.32 8.11
CA VAL A 107 14.42 0.44 7.10
C VAL A 107 14.34 -1.02 7.53
N ALA A 108 14.35 -1.30 8.83
CA ALA A 108 14.19 -2.65 9.37
C ALA A 108 12.73 -3.17 9.30
N HIS A 109 11.74 -2.29 9.08
CA HIS A 109 10.32 -2.68 9.03
C HIS A 109 9.93 -3.14 7.62
N ILE A 110 10.57 -4.22 7.19
CA ILE A 110 10.35 -4.84 5.89
C ILE A 110 10.36 -6.36 6.02
N ILE A 111 9.46 -7.00 5.28
CA ILE A 111 9.43 -8.45 5.06
C ILE A 111 9.89 -8.68 3.62
N ASP A 112 10.88 -9.56 3.46
CA ASP A 112 11.47 -9.91 2.17
C ASP A 112 11.33 -11.41 1.93
N ILE A 113 10.46 -11.78 0.99
CA ILE A 113 10.15 -13.17 0.63
C ILE A 113 10.56 -13.49 -0.81
N ARG A 114 11.49 -12.73 -1.39
CA ARG A 114 11.94 -12.91 -2.77
C ARG A 114 12.56 -14.29 -3.04
N ASP A 115 13.15 -14.91 -2.03
CA ASP A 115 13.81 -16.21 -2.12
C ASP A 115 12.83 -17.40 -1.96
N GLU A 116 11.55 -17.13 -1.68
CA GLU A 116 10.52 -18.16 -1.45
C GLU A 116 9.70 -18.50 -2.71
N LEU A 117 10.01 -17.88 -3.87
CA LEU A 117 9.34 -18.03 -5.16
C LEU A 117 10.11 -18.88 -6.18
#